data_AF-A0A2G2PXY2-F1
#
_entry.id   AF-A0A2G2PXY2-F1
#
_cell.length_a   1.000
_cell.length_b   1.000
_cell.length_c   1.000
_cell.angle_alpha   90.00
_cell.angle_beta   90.00
_cell.angle_gamma   90.00
#
_symmetry.space_group_name_H-M   'P 1'
#
loop_
_entity.id
_entity.type
_entity.pdbx_description
1 polymer ?
#
loop_
_entity_poly.entity_id
_entity_poly.type
_entity_poly.pdbx_seq_one_letter_code
_entity_poly.pdbx_strand_id
1 'polypeptide(L)'
;MKENNSTLLLLHLSQLSFVFFPFLGILVPLLIWKTNKNTENIEYTAKSIINFQITWILASILPILFALYGGKLLIDWKILLQGYILSYGILYLYNFVIISVNSVKCYQGKKTRYFPAIPFFGKTIKLTEL
;
A
#
# COMPACT_ATOMS: atom_id res chain seq x y z
N MET A 1 -18.23 -4.88 19.70
CA MET A 1 -16.76 -4.64 19.79
C MET A 1 -15.90 -5.61 18.96
N LYS A 2 -16.25 -6.90 18.79
CA LYS A 2 -15.42 -7.86 17.99
C LYS A 2 -15.43 -7.63 16.46
N GLU A 3 -16.53 -7.12 15.92
CA GLU A 3 -16.71 -6.95 14.47
C GLU A 3 -15.71 -5.94 13.89
N ASN A 4 -15.55 -4.78 14.54
CA ASN A 4 -14.64 -3.73 14.10
C ASN A 4 -13.18 -4.20 14.04
N ASN A 5 -12.72 -5.01 15.01
CA ASN A 5 -11.35 -5.53 15.03
C ASN A 5 -11.10 -6.54 13.89
N SER A 6 -12.11 -7.35 13.56
CA SER A 6 -12.02 -8.33 12.48
C SER A 6 -11.96 -7.63 11.13
N THR A 7 -12.78 -6.60 10.91
CA THR A 7 -12.75 -5.79 9.68
C THR A 7 -11.47 -4.98 9.55
N LEU A 8 -10.91 -4.48 10.66
CA LEU A 8 -9.61 -3.82 10.66
C LEU A 8 -8.50 -4.78 10.22
N LEU A 9 -8.45 -5.99 10.80
CA LEU A 9 -7.49 -7.01 10.38
C LEU A 9 -7.68 -7.39 8.91
N LEU A 10 -8.93 -7.52 8.46
CA LEU A 10 -9.27 -7.77 7.05
C LEU A 10 -8.75 -6.65 6.14
N LEU A 11 -8.85 -5.38 6.54
CA LEU A 11 -8.29 -4.25 5.78
C LEU A 11 -6.78 -4.37 5.61
N HIS A 12 -6.06 -4.68 6.69
CA HIS A 12 -4.60 -4.89 6.63
C HIS A 12 -4.24 -6.04 5.68
N LEU A 13 -4.88 -7.21 5.86
CA LEU A 13 -4.61 -8.38 5.04
C LEU A 13 -5.05 -8.23 3.58
N SER A 14 -6.12 -7.47 3.33
CA SER A 14 -6.63 -7.24 1.97
C SER A 14 -5.60 -6.59 1.06
N GLN A 15 -4.64 -5.87 1.63
CA GLN A 15 -3.54 -5.29 0.87
C GLN A 15 -2.69 -6.36 0.16
N LEU A 16 -2.56 -7.57 0.72
CA LEU A 16 -1.79 -8.69 0.13
C LEU A 16 -2.32 -9.11 -1.25
N SER A 17 -3.53 -8.69 -1.63
CA SER A 17 -4.04 -8.86 -2.99
C SER A 17 -3.18 -8.18 -4.06
N PHE A 18 -2.30 -7.24 -3.67
CA PHE A 18 -1.29 -6.63 -4.56
C PHE A 18 -0.39 -7.66 -5.26
N VAL A 19 -0.18 -8.82 -4.64
CA VAL A 19 0.66 -9.92 -5.19
C VAL A 19 0.07 -10.46 -6.49
N PHE A 20 -1.25 -10.55 -6.59
CA PHE A 20 -1.93 -10.98 -7.81
C PHE A 20 -1.96 -9.85 -8.84
N PHE A 21 -2.25 -8.63 -8.38
CA PHE A 21 -2.29 -7.45 -9.23
C PHE A 21 -2.13 -6.19 -8.38
N PRO A 22 -1.18 -5.27 -8.69
CA PRO A 22 -0.88 -4.09 -7.86
C PRO A 22 -2.12 -3.27 -7.49
N PHE A 23 -3.04 -3.10 -8.44
CA PHE A 23 -4.26 -2.31 -8.23
C PHE A 23 -5.25 -2.95 -7.27
N LEU A 24 -5.23 -4.28 -7.09
CA LEU A 24 -6.09 -4.95 -6.11
C LEU A 24 -5.75 -4.53 -4.68
N GLY A 25 -4.47 -4.19 -4.42
CA GLY A 25 -4.04 -3.60 -3.16
C GLY A 25 -4.76 -2.28 -2.82
N ILE A 26 -5.37 -1.59 -3.79
CA ILE A 26 -6.23 -0.42 -3.58
C ILE A 26 -7.71 -0.81 -3.61
N LEU A 27 -8.11 -1.59 -4.62
CA LEU A 27 -9.52 -1.90 -4.88
C LEU A 27 -10.17 -2.67 -3.73
N VAL A 28 -9.49 -3.68 -3.19
CA VAL A 28 -10.06 -4.51 -2.12
C VAL A 28 -10.26 -3.70 -0.82
N PRO A 29 -9.28 -2.93 -0.30
CA PRO A 29 -9.51 -2.03 0.83
C PRO A 29 -10.60 -0.99 0.59
N LEU A 30 -10.70 -0.46 -0.64
CA LEU A 30 -11.74 0.52 -1.00
C LEU A 30 -13.14 -0.09 -0.93
N LEU A 31 -13.31 -1.33 -1.38
CA LEU A 31 -14.57 -2.06 -1.26
C LEU A 31 -14.93 -2.30 0.21
N ILE A 32 -13.98 -2.76 1.02
CA ILE A 32 -14.19 -2.98 2.46
C ILE A 32 -14.55 -1.68 3.18
N TRP A 33 -13.91 -0.56 2.82
CA TRP A 33 -14.27 0.74 3.38
C TRP A 33 -15.70 1.14 3.01
N LYS A 34 -16.10 0.97 1.74
CA LYS A 34 -17.43 1.35 1.27
C LYS A 34 -18.55 0.60 1.99
N THR A 35 -18.34 -0.66 2.38
CA THR A 35 -19.31 -1.46 3.13
C THR A 35 -19.34 -1.14 4.63
N ASN A 36 -18.30 -0.49 5.17
CA ASN A 36 -18.12 -0.26 6.61
C ASN A 36 -17.97 1.24 6.98
N LYS A 37 -18.57 2.13 6.18
CA LYS A 37 -18.40 3.59 6.32
C LYS A 37 -18.79 4.18 7.68
N ASN A 38 -19.59 3.48 8.47
CA ASN A 38 -20.09 4.00 9.76
C ASN A 38 -19.06 3.92 10.91
N THR A 39 -17.85 3.40 10.66
CA THR A 39 -16.82 3.24 11.69
C THR A 39 -15.59 4.10 11.38
N GLU A 40 -15.37 5.14 12.20
CA GLU A 40 -14.28 6.11 12.01
C GLU A 40 -12.89 5.46 11.95
N ASN A 41 -12.59 4.49 12.83
CA ASN A 41 -11.31 3.77 12.83
C ASN A 41 -11.06 2.99 11.51
N ILE A 42 -12.12 2.43 10.93
CA ILE A 42 -12.05 1.71 9.66
C ILE A 42 -11.80 2.70 8.53
N GLU A 43 -12.52 3.81 8.49
CA GLU A 43 -12.31 4.87 7.50
C GLU A 43 -10.88 5.42 7.55
N TYR A 44 -10.39 5.75 8.75
CA TYR A 44 -9.02 6.22 8.96
C TYR A 44 -7.99 5.22 8.41
N THR A 45 -8.13 3.95 8.79
CA THR A 45 -7.20 2.87 8.41
C THR A 45 -7.25 2.63 6.90
N ALA A 46 -8.44 2.55 6.32
CA ALA A 46 -8.62 2.34 4.90
C ALA A 46 -8.03 3.50 4.08
N LYS A 47 -8.26 4.76 4.46
CA LYS A 47 -7.65 5.91 3.78
C LYS A 47 -6.13 5.86 3.85
N SER A 48 -5.55 5.51 5.01
CA SER A 48 -4.09 5.37 5.15
C SER A 48 -3.53 4.27 4.25
N ILE A 49 -4.20 3.11 4.21
CA ILE A 49 -3.89 1.98 3.33
C ILE A 49 -3.94 2.38 1.86
N ILE A 50 -5.02 3.03 1.44
CA ILE A 50 -5.24 3.44 0.05
C ILE A 50 -4.19 4.47 -0.37
N ASN A 51 -3.91 5.47 0.47
CA ASN A 51 -2.87 6.47 0.22
C ASN A 51 -1.49 5.82 0.03
N PHE A 52 -1.13 4.84 0.88
CA PHE A 52 0.10 4.07 0.75
C PHE A 52 0.16 3.31 -0.58
N GLN A 53 -0.90 2.58 -0.93
CA GLN A 53 -0.93 1.77 -2.15
C GLN A 53 -0.93 2.62 -3.42
N ILE A 54 -1.60 3.79 -3.43
CA ILE A 54 -1.49 4.74 -4.55
C ILE A 54 -0.05 5.26 -4.67
N THR A 55 0.54 5.72 -3.56
CA THR A 55 1.94 6.21 -3.53
C THR A 55 2.89 5.14 -4.03
N TRP A 56 2.64 3.90 -3.63
CA TRP A 56 3.42 2.75 -4.01
C TRP A 56 3.37 2.45 -5.51
N ILE A 57 2.16 2.45 -6.09
CA ILE A 57 1.99 2.27 -7.54
C ILE A 57 2.72 3.39 -8.30
N LEU A 58 2.58 4.64 -7.86
CA LEU A 58 3.29 5.77 -8.48
C LEU A 58 4.81 5.60 -8.41
N ALA A 59 5.35 5.17 -7.27
CA ALA A 59 6.78 4.88 -7.12
C ALA A 59 7.25 3.74 -8.05
N SER A 60 6.41 2.71 -8.25
CA SER A 60 6.73 1.58 -9.13
C SER A 60 6.78 1.94 -10.62
N ILE A 61 6.19 3.07 -11.03
CA ILE A 61 6.23 3.55 -12.41
C ILE A 61 7.58 4.21 -12.75
N LEU A 62 8.30 4.76 -11.77
CA LEU A 62 9.56 5.47 -12.00
C LEU A 62 10.64 4.61 -12.70
N PRO A 63 10.90 3.35 -12.29
CA PRO A 63 11.83 2.48 -13.01
C PRO A 63 11.42 2.21 -14.46
N ILE A 64 10.11 2.12 -14.75
CA ILE A 64 9.59 1.93 -16.11
C ILE A 64 9.93 3.15 -16.97
N LEU A 65 9.61 4.35 -16.48
CA LEU A 65 9.86 5.59 -17.20
C LEU A 65 11.36 5.77 -17.45
N PHE A 66 12.19 5.48 -16.45
CA PHE A 66 13.65 5.52 -16.61
C PHE A 66 14.11 4.56 -17.70
N ALA A 67 13.66 3.31 -17.71
CA ALA A 67 14.04 2.32 -18.70
C ALA A 67 13.59 2.70 -20.13
N LEU A 68 12.39 3.28 -20.27
CA LEU A 68 11.82 3.65 -21.57
C LEU A 68 12.47 4.90 -22.18
N TYR A 69 12.68 5.95 -21.38
CA TYR A 69 13.08 7.27 -21.89
C TYR A 69 14.56 7.60 -21.68
N GLY A 70 15.20 7.09 -20.61
CA GLY A 70 16.58 7.46 -20.26
C GLY A 70 17.58 6.32 -20.44
N GLY A 71 17.23 5.11 -20.01
CA GLY A 71 18.14 3.97 -19.95
C GLY A 71 18.50 3.44 -21.34
N LYS A 72 17.54 3.41 -22.28
CA LYS A 72 17.70 2.77 -23.58
C LYS A 72 18.76 3.44 -24.48
N LEU A 73 19.03 4.73 -24.27
CA LEU A 73 20.04 5.48 -25.01
C LEU A 73 21.47 5.21 -24.52
N LEU A 74 21.62 4.77 -23.27
CA LEU A 74 22.91 4.70 -22.57
C LEU A 74 23.32 3.27 -22.17
N ILE A 75 22.37 2.34 -22.07
CA ILE A 75 22.56 1.02 -21.44
C ILE A 75 21.90 -0.07 -22.29
N ASP A 76 22.57 -1.23 -22.38
CA ASP A 76 22.07 -2.42 -23.05
C ASP A 76 20.70 -2.89 -22.50
N TRP A 77 19.83 -3.33 -23.42
CA TRP A 77 18.46 -3.76 -23.09
C TRP A 77 18.41 -4.90 -22.06
N LYS A 78 19.36 -5.83 -22.10
CA LYS A 78 19.43 -6.95 -21.14
C LYS A 78 19.69 -6.47 -19.71
N ILE A 79 20.57 -5.50 -19.54
CA ILE A 79 20.92 -4.92 -18.24
C ILE A 79 19.72 -4.14 -17.69
N LEU A 80 19.03 -3.38 -18.56
CA LEU A 80 17.80 -2.66 -18.18
C LEU A 80 16.69 -3.61 -17.72
N LEU A 81 16.46 -4.71 -18.44
CA LEU A 81 15.47 -5.73 -18.05
C LEU A 81 15.83 -6.37 -16.70
N GLN A 82 17.10 -6.70 -16.47
CA GLN A 82 17.55 -7.27 -15.20
C GLN A 82 17.39 -6.28 -14.04
N GLY A 83 17.77 -5.02 -14.24
CA GLY A 83 17.58 -3.95 -13.25
C GLY A 83 16.11 -3.70 -12.94
N TYR A 84 15.25 -3.75 -13.96
CA TYR A 84 13.80 -3.64 -13.80
C TYR A 84 13.24 -4.76 -12.91
N ILE A 85 13.56 -6.02 -13.20
CA ILE A 85 13.12 -7.18 -12.42
C ILE A 85 13.59 -7.08 -10.97
N LEU A 86 14.86 -6.72 -10.75
CA LEU A 86 15.42 -6.56 -9.41
C LEU A 86 14.72 -5.44 -8.63
N SER A 87 14.49 -4.29 -9.28
CA SER A 87 13.80 -3.16 -8.66
C SER A 87 12.38 -3.52 -8.25
N TYR A 88 11.62 -4.21 -9.11
CA TYR A 88 10.28 -4.69 -8.81
C TYR A 88 10.28 -5.72 -7.67
N GLY A 89 11.27 -6.61 -7.62
CA GLY A 89 11.44 -7.57 -6.52
C GLY A 89 11.65 -6.88 -5.17
N ILE A 90 12.57 -5.92 -5.09
CA ILE A 90 12.83 -5.13 -3.88
C ILE A 90 11.59 -4.37 -3.45
N LEU A 91 10.91 -3.75 -4.41
CA LEU A 91 9.66 -3.06 -4.17
C LEU A 91 8.63 -4.04 -3.56
N TYR A 92 8.30 -5.14 -4.22
CA TYR A 92 7.28 -6.08 -3.74
C TYR A 92 7.60 -6.62 -2.34
N LEU A 93 8.89 -6.90 -2.07
CA LEU A 93 9.34 -7.33 -0.76
C LEU A 93 9.10 -6.25 0.31
N TYR A 94 9.41 -4.99 0.01
CA TYR A 94 9.15 -3.86 0.91
C TYR A 94 7.66 -3.75 1.24
N ASN A 95 6.78 -3.80 0.22
CA ASN A 95 5.34 -3.71 0.42
C ASN A 95 4.84 -4.87 1.29
N PHE A 96 5.28 -6.10 0.99
CA PHE A 96 4.96 -7.29 1.77
C PHE A 96 5.37 -7.16 3.26
N VAL A 97 6.58 -6.66 3.53
CA VAL A 97 7.07 -6.45 4.91
C VAL A 97 6.22 -5.40 5.63
N ILE A 98 5.93 -4.27 4.99
CA ILE A 98 5.10 -3.21 5.59
C ILE A 98 3.69 -3.72 5.90
N ILE A 99 3.07 -4.47 5.00
CA ILE A 99 1.75 -5.08 5.23
C ILE A 99 1.81 -6.07 6.39
N SER A 100 2.80 -6.97 6.41
CA SER A 100 2.94 -8.00 7.43
C SER A 100 3.13 -7.39 8.83
N VAL A 101 4.04 -6.42 8.96
CA VAL A 101 4.30 -5.73 10.23
C VAL A 101 3.07 -4.97 10.70
N ASN A 102 2.35 -4.28 9.81
CA ASN A 102 1.13 -3.56 10.19
C ASN A 102 -0.03 -4.49 10.53
N SER A 103 -0.15 -5.63 9.86
CA SER A 103 -1.14 -6.66 10.18
C SER A 103 -0.90 -7.23 11.58
N VAL A 104 0.35 -7.56 11.93
CA VAL A 104 0.72 -8.03 13.27
C VAL A 104 0.49 -6.94 14.33
N LYS A 105 0.84 -5.68 14.05
CA LYS A 105 0.57 -4.56 14.97
C LYS A 105 -0.92 -4.37 15.21
N CYS A 106 -1.76 -4.49 14.16
CA CYS A 106 -3.21 -4.42 14.27
C CYS A 106 -3.75 -5.54 15.18
N TYR A 107 -3.27 -6.77 14.99
CA TYR A 107 -3.66 -7.90 15.85
C TYR A 107 -3.29 -7.68 17.32
N GLN A 108 -2.16 -7.03 17.60
CA GLN A 108 -1.72 -6.66 18.95
C GLN A 108 -2.39 -5.39 19.51
N GLY A 109 -3.32 -4.76 18.77
CA GLY A 109 -3.95 -3.49 19.16
C GLY A 109 -3.02 -2.27 19.15
N LYS A 110 -1.84 -2.37 18.51
CA LYS A 110 -0.86 -1.27 18.40
C LYS A 110 -1.24 -0.32 17.27
N LYS A 111 -0.81 0.95 17.37
CA LYS A 111 -0.95 1.93 16.28
C LYS A 111 -0.25 1.42 15.01
N THR A 112 -0.96 1.43 13.90
CA THR A 112 -0.44 1.05 12.58
C THR A 112 0.05 2.28 11.84
N ARG A 113 1.07 2.12 10.99
CA ARG A 113 1.70 3.20 10.26
C ARG A 113 2.13 2.72 8.88
N TYR A 114 1.61 3.38 7.86
CA TYR A 114 2.03 3.20 6.48
C TYR A 114 2.94 4.34 6.05
N PHE A 115 4.08 3.99 5.48
CA PHE A 115 5.06 4.92 4.94
C PHE A 115 5.78 4.22 3.78
N PRO A 116 6.10 4.92 2.67
CA PRO A 116 5.69 6.30 2.34
C PRO A 116 4.21 6.38 1.89
N ALA A 117 3.49 7.43 2.29
CA ALA A 117 2.09 7.62 1.90
C ALA A 117 1.77 9.12 1.68
N ILE A 118 1.50 9.49 0.44
CA ILE A 118 0.99 10.81 0.05
C ILE A 118 -0.54 10.84 0.31
N PRO A 119 -1.06 11.83 1.05
CA PRO A 119 -2.47 11.86 1.42
C PRO A 119 -3.36 12.36 0.28
N PHE A 120 -3.96 11.46 -0.49
CA PHE A 120 -4.92 11.79 -1.55
C PHE A 120 -6.34 12.03 -1.02
N PHE A 121 -6.73 11.31 0.03
CA PHE A 121 -8.07 11.40 0.64
C PHE A 121 -8.12 12.33 1.89
N GLY A 122 -7.20 13.30 1.99
CA GLY A 122 -7.09 14.24 3.12
C GLY A 122 -6.20 13.74 4.28
N LYS A 123 -5.90 14.64 5.23
CA LYS A 123 -5.03 14.34 6.39
C LYS A 123 -5.61 13.19 7.22
N THR A 124 -4.88 12.08 7.26
CA THR A 124 -5.11 10.95 8.16
C THR A 124 -4.50 11.30 9.52
N ILE A 125 -5.04 12.33 10.17
CA ILE A 125 -4.75 12.66 11.58
C ILE A 125 -5.88 12.06 12.41
N LYS A 126 -5.53 11.25 13.41
CA LYS A 126 -6.50 10.76 14.38
C LYS A 126 -6.98 11.98 15.17
N LEU A 127 -8.28 12.29 15.13
CA LEU A 127 -8.87 13.43 15.85
C LEU A 127 -8.70 13.36 17.39
N THR A 128 -8.13 12.27 17.91
CA THR A 128 -7.74 12.11 19.32
C THR A 128 -6.43 12.84 19.71
N GLU A 129 -5.83 13.64 18.83
CA GLU A 129 -4.66 14.48 19.13
C GLU A 129 -4.95 16.00 18.96
N LEU A 130 -6.22 16.40 18.98
CA LEU A 130 -6.71 17.77 19.19
C LEU A 130 -7.54 17.83 20.47
#